data_AF-A0A954FGS9-F1
#
_entry.id   AF-A0A954FGS9-F1
#
_cell.length_a   1.000
_cell.length_b   1.000
_cell.length_c   1.000
_cell.angle_alpha   90.00
_cell.angle_beta   90.00
_cell.angle_gamma   90.00
#
_symmetry.space_group_name_H-M   'P 1'
#
loop_
_entity.id
_entity.type
_entity.pdbx_description
1 polymer ?
#
loop_
_entity_poly.entity_id
_entity_poly.type
_entity_poly.pdbx_seq_one_letter_code
_entity_poly.pdbx_strand_id
1 'polypeptide(L)'
;IVQDTMQGDGTKADEHRAAAALANGRHTADVIFTAICLATNHIEDQEFLFEEQRLTDWLPDFRGRMIPHPYYVKPFLLNQAMDAKRQLHPLQIGTTEYETGYGMGTPFELDFVLAPGNVFRRFTCDVGLHPTAGKNGAVQFAVEANGKELVRTKPLRVGDEPVQLDVPLPSSELLKLSLKTIAAEGSEPSHNLTVWGKPTLRTE
;
A
#
# COMPACT_ATOMS: atom_id res chain seq x y z
N ILE A 1 19.08 -25.49 -3.73
CA ILE A 1 18.22 -26.70 -3.74
C ILE A 1 16.81 -26.35 -4.23
N VAL A 2 15.93 -25.69 -3.47
CA VAL A 2 14.53 -25.43 -3.94
C VAL A 2 14.45 -24.56 -5.21
N GLN A 3 15.18 -23.44 -5.29
CA GLN A 3 15.18 -22.59 -6.51
C GLN A 3 15.82 -23.27 -7.73
N ASP A 4 16.79 -24.15 -7.48
CA ASP A 4 17.49 -24.93 -8.49
C ASP A 4 16.54 -25.97 -9.12
N THR A 5 15.73 -26.61 -8.27
CA THR A 5 14.66 -27.54 -8.70
C THR A 5 13.50 -26.83 -9.40
N MET A 6 13.21 -25.57 -9.08
CA MET A 6 12.10 -24.81 -9.70
C MET A 6 12.44 -24.21 -11.06
N GLN A 7 13.71 -23.85 -11.33
CA GLN A 7 14.13 -23.22 -12.58
C GLN A 7 14.80 -24.19 -13.56
N GLY A 8 15.26 -25.36 -13.08
CA GLY A 8 15.94 -26.36 -13.90
C GLY A 8 17.31 -25.94 -14.44
N ASP A 9 17.82 -24.79 -13.98
CA ASP A 9 19.09 -24.17 -14.39
C ASP A 9 19.76 -23.51 -13.18
N GLY A 10 20.77 -24.19 -12.63
CA GLY A 10 21.50 -23.75 -11.44
C GLY A 10 22.21 -22.42 -11.60
N THR A 11 22.54 -22.03 -12.84
CA THR A 11 23.20 -20.76 -13.15
C THR A 11 22.27 -19.59 -12.85
N LYS A 12 21.01 -19.66 -13.28
CA LYS A 12 19.99 -18.64 -12.98
C LYS A 12 19.66 -18.57 -11.49
N ALA A 13 19.65 -19.71 -10.83
CA ALA A 13 19.44 -19.77 -9.38
C ALA A 13 20.60 -19.10 -8.61
N ASP A 14 21.83 -19.18 -9.11
CA ASP A 14 22.98 -18.48 -8.55
C ASP A 14 22.92 -16.97 -8.84
N GLU A 15 22.51 -16.55 -10.04
CA GLU A 15 22.29 -15.13 -10.37
C GLU A 15 21.25 -14.46 -9.46
N HIS A 16 20.11 -15.12 -9.23
CA HIS A 16 19.09 -14.63 -8.30
C HIS A 16 19.59 -14.55 -6.86
N ARG A 17 20.40 -15.53 -6.42
CA ARG A 17 21.05 -15.50 -5.11
C ARG A 17 22.04 -14.35 -4.98
N ALA A 18 22.84 -14.11 -6.01
CA ALA A 18 23.79 -12.99 -6.04
C ALA A 18 23.06 -11.64 -6.00
N ALA A 19 21.97 -11.48 -6.76
CA ALA A 19 21.15 -10.27 -6.74
C ALA A 19 20.52 -10.02 -5.36
N ALA A 20 19.97 -11.05 -4.73
CA ALA A 20 19.43 -10.96 -3.37
C ALA A 20 20.52 -10.62 -2.33
N ALA A 21 21.70 -11.25 -2.44
CA ALA A 21 22.83 -10.97 -1.56
C ALA A 21 23.33 -9.52 -1.71
N LEU A 22 23.38 -8.99 -2.94
CA LEU A 22 23.75 -7.61 -3.21
C LEU A 22 22.73 -6.63 -2.60
N ALA A 23 21.43 -6.88 -2.78
CA ALA A 23 20.38 -6.06 -2.18
C ALA A 23 20.49 -6.04 -0.64
N ASN A 24 20.73 -7.21 -0.04
CA ASN A 24 20.91 -7.32 1.41
C ASN A 24 22.20 -6.63 1.91
N GLY A 25 23.28 -6.73 1.15
CA GLY A 25 24.54 -6.06 1.42
C GLY A 25 24.41 -4.53 1.38
N ARG A 26 23.69 -3.99 0.38
CA ARG A 26 23.37 -2.55 0.31
C ARG A 26 22.54 -2.10 1.50
N HIS A 27 21.46 -2.81 1.80
CA HIS A 27 20.61 -2.48 2.94
C HIS A 27 21.37 -2.48 4.27
N THR A 28 22.25 -3.47 4.48
CA THR A 28 23.10 -3.55 5.68
C THR A 28 24.08 -2.37 5.74
N ALA A 29 24.70 -2.00 4.61
CA ALA A 29 25.59 -0.86 4.54
C ALA A 29 24.86 0.45 4.84
N ASP A 30 23.66 0.65 4.31
CA ASP A 30 22.84 1.85 4.55
C ASP A 30 22.45 1.97 6.03
N VAL A 31 22.07 0.86 6.67
CA VAL A 31 21.75 0.84 8.11
C VAL A 31 22.98 1.19 8.95
N ILE A 32 24.15 0.61 8.65
CA ILE A 32 25.40 0.91 9.37
C ILE A 32 25.81 2.37 9.16
N PHE A 33 25.77 2.85 7.92
CA PHE A 33 26.08 4.23 7.58
C PHE A 33 25.16 5.20 8.31
N THR A 34 23.85 4.96 8.27
CA THR A 34 22.85 5.75 9.00
C THR A 34 23.11 5.75 10.50
N ALA A 35 23.41 4.59 11.10
CA ALA A 35 23.72 4.50 12.53
C ALA A 35 24.99 5.29 12.90
N ILE A 36 26.02 5.26 12.05
CA ILE A 36 27.25 6.06 12.23
C ILE A 36 26.92 7.55 12.13
N CYS A 37 26.23 7.98 11.07
CA CYS A 37 25.82 9.38 10.88
C CYS A 37 25.03 9.91 12.08
N LEU A 38 24.06 9.15 12.58
CA LEU A 38 23.30 9.50 13.77
C LEU A 38 24.18 9.58 15.03
N ALA A 39 25.08 8.61 15.23
CA ALA A 39 25.97 8.57 16.40
C ALA A 39 27.01 9.69 16.40
N THR A 40 27.50 10.09 15.23
CA THR A 40 28.50 11.16 15.09
C THR A 40 27.89 12.54 14.89
N ASN A 41 26.55 12.64 14.88
CA ASN A 41 25.81 13.83 14.47
C ASN A 41 26.33 14.40 13.12
N HIS A 42 26.74 13.49 12.23
CA HIS A 42 27.28 13.80 10.91
C HIS A 42 26.18 13.54 9.89
N ILE A 43 25.39 14.58 9.67
CA ILE A 43 24.45 14.65 8.57
C ILE A 43 25.21 15.40 7.49
N GLU A 44 25.69 14.71 6.46
CA GLU A 44 26.15 15.41 5.25
C GLU A 44 25.00 16.28 4.75
N ASP A 45 25.30 17.41 4.07
CA ASP A 45 24.29 18.23 3.37
C ASP A 45 23.70 17.47 2.15
N GLN A 46 23.33 16.21 2.34
CA GLN A 46 22.39 15.53 1.48
C GLN A 46 21.03 16.18 1.73
N GLU A 47 20.61 16.94 0.73
CA GLU A 47 19.24 17.32 0.52
C GLU A 47 18.37 16.04 0.62
N PHE A 48 17.81 15.75 1.80
CA PHE A 48 16.82 14.71 1.98
C PHE A 48 15.52 15.17 1.28
N LEU A 49 15.55 15.16 -0.04
CA LEU A 49 14.46 15.53 -0.94
C LEU A 49 13.46 14.38 -1.01
N PHE A 50 12.84 14.04 0.11
CA PHE A 50 11.65 13.21 0.11
C PHE A 50 10.45 14.08 0.45
N GLU A 51 10.23 15.11 -0.38
CA GLU A 51 8.98 15.91 -0.35
C GLU A 51 7.75 15.00 -0.47
N GLU A 52 7.90 13.88 -1.18
CA GLU A 52 6.89 12.86 -1.36
C GLU A 52 7.46 11.46 -1.10
N GLN A 53 6.65 10.59 -0.50
CA GLN A 53 6.93 9.16 -0.34
C GLN A 53 5.69 8.33 -0.68
N ARG A 54 5.84 7.34 -1.55
CA ARG A 54 4.75 6.44 -1.91
C ARG A 54 4.60 5.39 -0.83
N LEU A 55 3.40 5.16 -0.31
CA LEU A 55 3.19 4.11 0.69
C LEU A 55 3.50 2.71 0.16
N THR A 56 3.50 2.52 -1.17
CA THR A 56 3.89 1.26 -1.82
C THR A 56 5.36 0.88 -1.62
N ASP A 57 6.20 1.86 -1.27
CA ASP A 57 7.62 1.65 -1.01
C ASP A 57 7.87 1.22 0.45
N TRP A 58 6.81 1.21 1.27
CA TRP A 58 6.83 0.87 2.68
C TRP A 58 6.24 -0.52 2.90
N LEU A 59 6.76 -1.22 3.90
CA LEU A 59 6.19 -2.48 4.34
C LEU A 59 5.01 -2.20 5.29
N PRO A 60 3.76 -2.51 4.91
CA PRO A 60 2.63 -2.34 5.82
C PRO A 60 2.68 -3.36 6.95
N ASP A 61 2.25 -2.95 8.13
CA ASP A 61 1.82 -3.88 9.16
C ASP A 61 0.39 -4.31 8.82
N PHE A 62 0.14 -5.61 8.77
CA PHE A 62 -1.20 -6.10 8.54
C PHE A 62 -1.47 -7.34 9.37
N ARG A 63 -2.68 -7.40 9.92
CA ARG A 63 -3.16 -8.59 10.61
C ARG A 63 -3.86 -9.47 9.60
N GLY A 64 -3.28 -10.64 9.35
CA GLY A 64 -3.93 -11.67 8.54
C GLY A 64 -5.31 -11.99 9.11
N ARG A 65 -6.34 -11.65 8.34
CA ARG A 65 -7.73 -12.02 8.62
C ARG A 65 -8.28 -12.70 7.38
N MET A 66 -9.15 -13.68 7.60
CA MET A 66 -9.91 -14.26 6.51
C MET A 66 -10.91 -13.21 6.03
N ILE A 67 -10.64 -12.63 4.86
CA ILE A 67 -11.55 -11.69 4.21
C ILE A 67 -12.37 -12.41 3.12
N PRO A 68 -13.44 -11.80 2.60
CA PRO A 68 -14.23 -12.43 1.55
C PRO A 68 -13.44 -12.72 0.27
N HIS A 69 -13.98 -13.64 -0.53
CA HIS A 69 -13.51 -13.88 -1.89
C HIS A 69 -13.54 -12.58 -2.72
N PRO A 70 -12.56 -12.30 -3.60
CA PRO A 70 -11.44 -13.14 -4.04
C PRO A 70 -10.16 -13.04 -3.20
N TYR A 71 -10.11 -12.12 -2.24
CA TYR A 71 -8.88 -11.78 -1.51
C TYR A 71 -8.68 -12.55 -0.19
N TYR A 72 -9.46 -13.60 0.07
CA TYR A 72 -9.43 -14.40 1.30
C TYR A 72 -8.05 -14.99 1.66
N VAL A 73 -7.17 -15.22 0.68
CA VAL A 73 -5.80 -15.72 0.90
C VAL A 73 -4.79 -14.58 1.08
N LYS A 74 -4.85 -13.59 0.20
CA LYS A 74 -3.94 -12.46 0.16
C LYS A 74 -4.80 -11.20 0.15
N PRO A 75 -4.96 -10.51 1.30
CA PRO A 75 -6.02 -9.53 1.48
C PRO A 75 -5.84 -8.25 0.65
N PHE A 76 -4.61 -8.00 0.19
CA PHE A 76 -4.25 -6.93 -0.72
C PHE A 76 -3.15 -7.35 -1.69
N LEU A 77 -3.09 -6.67 -2.82
CA LEU A 77 -2.05 -6.80 -3.83
C LEU A 77 -1.36 -5.45 -4.04
N LEU A 78 -0.05 -5.49 -4.19
CA LEU A 78 0.77 -4.33 -4.53
C LEU A 78 0.75 -4.14 -6.05
N ASN A 79 0.42 -2.92 -6.50
CA ASN A 79 0.45 -2.49 -7.92
C ASN A 79 -0.41 -3.35 -8.86
N GLN A 80 -1.36 -4.11 -8.33
CA GLN A 80 -2.26 -4.98 -9.08
C GLN A 80 -3.60 -5.10 -8.37
N ALA A 81 -4.65 -5.40 -9.13
CA ALA A 81 -5.97 -5.79 -8.64
C ALA A 81 -6.28 -7.24 -9.02
N MET A 82 -7.24 -7.84 -8.33
CA MET A 82 -7.74 -9.18 -8.57
C MET A 82 -9.25 -9.16 -8.75
N ASP A 83 -9.74 -9.83 -9.79
CA ASP A 83 -11.19 -9.98 -10.02
C ASP A 83 -11.82 -11.14 -9.24
N ALA A 84 -13.15 -11.24 -9.31
CA ALA A 84 -13.90 -12.32 -8.68
C ALA A 84 -13.58 -13.73 -9.24
N LYS A 85 -12.84 -13.86 -10.35
CA LYS A 85 -12.32 -15.13 -10.87
C LYS A 85 -10.87 -15.37 -10.46
N ARG A 86 -10.29 -14.48 -9.65
CA ARG A 86 -8.90 -14.45 -9.22
C ARG A 86 -7.91 -14.20 -10.36
N GLN A 87 -8.35 -13.57 -11.45
CA GLN A 87 -7.46 -13.07 -12.49
C GLN A 87 -6.87 -11.72 -12.06
N LEU A 88 -5.58 -11.54 -12.36
CA LEU A 88 -4.86 -10.31 -12.04
C LEU A 88 -5.09 -9.27 -13.13
N HIS A 89 -5.27 -8.02 -12.70
CA HIS A 89 -5.49 -6.85 -13.54
C HIS A 89 -4.56 -5.71 -13.08
N PRO A 90 -4.20 -4.77 -13.96
CA PRO A 90 -3.60 -3.49 -13.56
C PRO A 90 -4.50 -2.75 -12.57
N LEU A 91 -3.94 -1.81 -11.80
CA LEU A 91 -4.78 -0.95 -10.96
C LEU A 91 -5.52 0.05 -11.83
N GLN A 92 -6.83 0.10 -11.67
CA GLN A 92 -7.70 1.00 -12.41
C GLN A 92 -8.91 1.41 -11.58
N ILE A 93 -9.34 2.67 -11.71
CA ILE A 93 -10.61 3.17 -11.21
C ILE A 93 -11.29 3.92 -12.36
N GLY A 94 -12.52 3.52 -12.72
CA GLY A 94 -13.18 4.05 -13.91
C GLY A 94 -12.33 3.81 -15.16
N THR A 95 -11.85 4.89 -15.79
CA THR A 95 -10.92 4.82 -16.93
C THR A 95 -9.47 5.16 -16.56
N THR A 96 -9.21 5.57 -15.32
CA THR A 96 -7.90 6.01 -14.83
C THR A 96 -7.07 4.82 -14.37
N GLU A 97 -5.90 4.63 -14.98
CA GLU A 97 -4.93 3.60 -14.60
C GLU A 97 -3.88 4.14 -13.63
N TYR A 98 -3.39 3.27 -12.75
CA TYR A 98 -2.39 3.59 -11.75
C TYR A 98 -1.21 2.61 -11.81
N GLU A 99 0.00 3.13 -11.89
CA GLU A 99 1.22 2.30 -11.83
C GLU A 99 1.49 1.80 -10.40
N THR A 100 1.15 2.61 -9.41
CA THR A 100 1.42 2.34 -7.99
C THR A 100 0.16 2.39 -7.16
N GLY A 101 -0.01 1.43 -6.26
CA GLY A 101 -1.09 1.44 -5.29
C GLY A 101 -1.40 0.07 -4.74
N TYR A 102 -2.63 -0.09 -4.25
CA TYR A 102 -3.11 -1.33 -3.66
C TYR A 102 -4.46 -1.75 -4.22
N GLY A 103 -4.56 -2.99 -4.69
CA GLY A 103 -5.83 -3.67 -4.89
C GLY A 103 -6.21 -4.39 -3.61
N MET A 104 -7.33 -4.05 -2.98
CA MET A 104 -7.74 -4.64 -1.69
C MET A 104 -9.11 -5.28 -1.75
N GLY A 105 -9.29 -6.36 -0.98
CA GLY A 105 -10.62 -6.87 -0.66
C GLY A 105 -11.25 -6.09 0.49
N THR A 106 -12.57 -6.23 0.63
CA THR A 106 -13.35 -5.50 1.65
C THR A 106 -14.19 -6.47 2.48
N PRO A 107 -14.29 -6.30 3.82
CA PRO A 107 -13.63 -5.27 4.63
C PRO A 107 -12.17 -5.61 4.93
N PHE A 108 -11.29 -4.62 4.88
CA PHE A 108 -9.88 -4.77 5.23
C PHE A 108 -9.25 -3.43 5.62
N GLU A 109 -8.23 -3.48 6.48
CA GLU A 109 -7.40 -2.33 6.85
C GLU A 109 -5.93 -2.65 6.61
N LEU A 110 -5.20 -1.66 6.10
CA LEU A 110 -3.76 -1.71 5.89
C LEU A 110 -3.09 -0.65 6.75
N ASP A 111 -2.24 -1.08 7.70
CA ASP A 111 -1.64 -0.20 8.69
C ASP A 111 -0.18 0.11 8.35
N PHE A 112 0.27 1.31 8.67
CA PHE A 112 1.64 1.77 8.53
C PHE A 112 2.09 2.42 9.83
N VAL A 113 3.31 2.12 10.25
CA VAL A 113 3.93 2.73 11.43
C VAL A 113 5.13 3.55 10.96
N LEU A 114 5.04 4.86 11.15
CA LEU A 114 6.04 5.83 10.70
C LEU A 114 6.73 6.45 11.91
N ALA A 115 8.06 6.37 11.93
CA ALA A 115 8.92 7.00 12.93
C ALA A 115 10.15 7.60 12.23
N PRO A 116 10.43 8.90 12.38
CA PRO A 116 9.65 9.87 13.15
C PRO A 116 8.35 10.28 12.43
N GLY A 117 7.23 10.31 13.15
CA GLY A 117 5.88 10.54 12.61
C GLY A 117 5.55 12.00 12.25
N ASN A 118 6.51 12.92 12.38
CA ASN A 118 6.36 14.35 12.10
C ASN A 118 7.03 14.80 10.80
N VAL A 119 7.59 13.88 10.02
CA VAL A 119 8.22 14.17 8.72
C VAL A 119 7.18 14.57 7.68
N PHE A 120 6.09 13.82 7.60
CA PHE A 120 5.02 14.04 6.62
C PHE A 120 3.83 14.75 7.27
N ARG A 121 3.28 15.73 6.57
CA ARG A 121 2.14 16.56 7.03
C ARG A 121 0.85 16.29 6.26
N ARG A 122 0.91 15.63 5.11
CA ARG A 122 -0.28 15.26 4.34
C ARG A 122 -0.21 13.83 3.82
N PHE A 123 -1.39 13.25 3.63
CA PHE A 123 -1.59 12.01 2.90
C PHE A 123 -2.54 12.28 1.73
N THR A 124 -2.15 11.81 0.55
CA THR A 124 -2.92 11.91 -0.70
C THR A 124 -3.11 10.54 -1.32
N CYS A 125 -4.29 10.26 -1.89
CA CYS A 125 -4.58 8.99 -2.56
C CYS A 125 -5.86 9.13 -3.39
N ASP A 126 -5.94 8.42 -4.51
CA ASP A 126 -7.21 8.22 -5.20
C ASP A 126 -7.85 6.91 -4.74
N VAL A 127 -9.16 6.90 -4.54
CA VAL A 127 -9.89 5.70 -4.10
C VAL A 127 -11.11 5.44 -4.97
N GLY A 128 -11.43 4.15 -5.14
CA GLY A 128 -12.59 3.71 -5.89
C GLY A 128 -12.65 2.20 -6.07
N LEU A 129 -13.62 1.74 -6.85
CA LEU A 129 -13.77 0.34 -7.20
C LEU A 129 -13.14 0.06 -8.57
N HIS A 130 -12.51 -1.11 -8.69
CA HIS A 130 -11.96 -1.58 -9.95
C HIS A 130 -13.09 -1.80 -10.99
N PRO A 131 -12.89 -1.55 -12.30
CA PRO A 131 -13.95 -1.75 -13.31
C PRO A 131 -14.48 -3.18 -13.41
N THR A 132 -13.71 -4.17 -12.99
CA THR A 132 -14.15 -5.58 -12.92
C THR A 132 -14.96 -5.91 -11.66
N ALA A 133 -15.19 -4.94 -10.77
CA ALA A 133 -16.09 -5.08 -9.64
C ALA A 133 -17.52 -5.38 -10.11
N GLY A 134 -18.25 -6.15 -9.31
CA GLY A 134 -19.64 -6.46 -9.63
C GLY A 134 -20.57 -5.28 -9.30
N LYS A 135 -21.75 -5.28 -9.93
CA LYS A 135 -22.74 -4.19 -9.86
C LYS A 135 -23.27 -3.91 -8.44
N ASN A 136 -23.24 -4.94 -7.58
CA ASN A 136 -23.67 -4.85 -6.19
C ASN A 136 -22.51 -4.50 -5.22
N GLY A 137 -21.35 -4.10 -5.75
CA GLY A 137 -20.26 -3.58 -4.93
C GLY A 137 -20.61 -2.19 -4.40
N ALA A 138 -20.36 -1.97 -3.11
CA ALA A 138 -20.47 -0.66 -2.49
C ALA A 138 -19.51 -0.58 -1.29
N VAL A 139 -18.53 0.33 -1.36
CA VAL A 139 -17.45 0.41 -0.37
C VAL A 139 -17.21 1.86 0.04
N GLN A 140 -17.02 2.09 1.33
CA GLN A 140 -16.52 3.34 1.88
C GLN A 140 -15.02 3.21 2.15
N PHE A 141 -14.31 4.31 1.93
CA PHE A 141 -12.88 4.42 2.20
C PHE A 141 -12.68 5.36 3.38
N ALA A 142 -11.85 4.98 4.33
CA ALA A 142 -11.50 5.83 5.46
C ALA A 142 -9.99 5.82 5.71
N VAL A 143 -9.48 6.97 6.14
CA VAL A 143 -8.09 7.10 6.60
C VAL A 143 -8.14 7.45 8.07
N GLU A 144 -7.43 6.68 8.89
CA GLU A 144 -7.27 6.95 10.31
C GLU A 144 -5.80 7.23 10.63
N ALA A 145 -5.56 8.17 11.55
CA ALA A 145 -4.25 8.41 12.13
C ALA A 145 -4.35 8.28 13.66
N ASN A 146 -3.47 7.47 14.25
CA ASN A 146 -3.41 7.22 15.70
C ASN A 146 -4.78 6.82 16.29
N GLY A 147 -5.56 6.04 15.53
CA GLY A 147 -6.91 5.58 15.92
C GLY A 147 -8.03 6.61 15.77
N LYS A 148 -7.75 7.80 15.20
CA LYS A 148 -8.74 8.83 14.89
C LYS A 148 -8.98 8.90 13.39
N GLU A 149 -10.25 8.81 12.99
CA GLU A 149 -10.66 9.03 11.60
C GLU A 149 -10.38 10.48 11.15
N LEU A 150 -9.65 10.61 10.05
CA LEU A 150 -9.33 11.87 9.39
C LEU A 150 -10.33 12.18 8.27
N VAL A 151 -10.72 11.15 7.51
CA VAL A 151 -11.70 11.24 6.42
C VAL A 151 -12.41 9.92 6.24
N ARG A 152 -13.66 9.99 5.77
CA ARG A 152 -14.44 8.86 5.27
C ARG A 152 -15.26 9.28 4.05
N THR A 153 -15.26 8.47 3.00
CA THR A 153 -16.07 8.72 1.81
C THR A 153 -17.53 8.30 2.02
N LYS A 154 -18.42 8.82 1.17
CA LYS A 154 -19.70 8.15 0.92
C LYS A 154 -19.43 6.78 0.26
N PRO A 155 -20.38 5.82 0.31
CA PRO A 155 -20.23 4.56 -0.40
C PRO A 155 -20.01 4.80 -1.90
N LEU A 156 -18.90 4.30 -2.43
CA LEU A 156 -18.57 4.32 -3.85
C LEU A 156 -18.96 3.00 -4.49
N ARG A 157 -19.36 3.06 -5.76
CA ARG A 157 -19.79 1.93 -6.57
C ARG A 157 -18.90 1.77 -7.79
N VAL A 158 -19.05 0.63 -8.47
CA VAL A 158 -18.36 0.40 -9.74
C VAL A 158 -18.84 1.40 -10.79
N GLY A 159 -17.90 2.01 -11.51
CA GLY A 159 -18.18 3.02 -12.54
C GLY A 159 -18.24 4.46 -12.01
N ASP A 160 -18.17 4.68 -10.70
CA ASP A 160 -17.97 6.02 -10.15
C ASP A 160 -16.55 6.52 -10.51
N GLU A 161 -16.43 7.83 -10.70
CA GLU A 161 -15.13 8.49 -10.90
C GLU A 161 -14.24 8.36 -9.66
N PRO A 162 -12.90 8.33 -9.82
CA PRO A 162 -11.98 8.30 -8.69
C PRO A 162 -12.23 9.45 -7.72
N VAL A 163 -12.25 9.14 -6.42
CA VAL A 163 -12.34 10.14 -5.36
C VAL A 163 -10.94 10.41 -4.83
N GLN A 164 -10.49 11.66 -4.96
CA GLN A 164 -9.22 12.10 -4.39
C GLN A 164 -9.38 12.35 -2.88
N LEU A 165 -8.59 11.65 -2.08
CA LEU A 165 -8.37 11.93 -0.68
C LEU A 165 -7.13 12.80 -0.54
N ASP A 166 -7.26 13.87 0.23
CA ASP A 166 -6.16 14.76 0.56
C ASP A 166 -6.38 15.28 1.99
N VAL A 167 -5.60 14.74 2.93
CA VAL A 167 -5.83 14.94 4.37
C VAL A 167 -4.58 15.35 5.12
N PRO A 168 -4.70 16.30 6.09
CA PRO A 168 -3.59 16.64 6.97
C PRO A 168 -3.34 15.50 7.97
N LEU A 169 -2.06 15.20 8.18
CA LEU A 169 -1.58 14.23 9.17
C LEU A 169 -1.26 14.93 10.49
N PRO A 170 -1.57 14.31 11.64
CA PRO A 170 -1.19 14.85 12.94
C PRO A 170 0.31 14.73 13.15
N SER A 171 0.92 15.78 13.70
CA SER A 171 2.32 15.72 14.16
C SER A 171 2.41 14.86 15.41
N SER A 172 3.21 13.79 15.34
CA SER A 172 3.48 12.88 16.47
C SER A 172 4.85 12.22 16.30
N GLU A 173 5.49 11.79 17.38
CA GLU A 173 6.77 11.07 17.28
C GLU A 173 6.62 9.72 16.56
N LEU A 174 5.48 9.07 16.76
CA LEU A 174 5.09 7.82 16.12
C LEU A 174 3.71 8.00 15.49
N LEU A 175 3.64 7.91 14.16
CA LEU A 175 2.39 8.01 13.42
C LEU A 175 1.93 6.62 12.98
N LYS A 176 0.75 6.20 13.42
CA LYS A 176 0.05 5.01 12.93
C LYS A 176 -1.00 5.44 11.92
N LEU A 177 -0.78 5.15 10.64
CA LEU A 177 -1.69 5.47 9.55
C LEU A 177 -2.41 4.19 9.09
N SER A 178 -3.73 4.22 9.01
CA SER A 178 -4.54 3.08 8.57
C SER A 178 -5.39 3.45 7.35
N LEU A 179 -5.27 2.66 6.29
CA LEU A 179 -6.13 2.73 5.10
C LEU A 179 -7.23 1.68 5.23
N LYS A 180 -8.50 2.10 5.31
CA LYS A 180 -9.62 1.20 5.61
C LYS A 180 -10.64 1.12 4.48
N THR A 181 -10.99 -0.09 4.10
CA THR A 181 -12.09 -0.40 3.19
C THR A 181 -13.24 -0.99 3.99
N ILE A 182 -14.41 -0.37 3.88
CA ILE A 182 -15.57 -0.68 4.71
C ILE A 182 -16.74 -1.03 3.78
N ALA A 183 -17.26 -2.25 3.90
CA ALA A 183 -18.41 -2.69 3.11
C ALA A 183 -19.65 -1.88 3.51
N ALA A 184 -20.33 -1.29 2.51
CA ALA A 184 -21.61 -0.63 2.76
C ALA A 184 -22.71 -1.68 3.02
N GLU A 185 -23.78 -1.26 3.70
CA GLU A 185 -24.94 -2.12 3.94
C GLU A 185 -25.53 -2.63 2.61
N GLY A 186 -25.82 -3.94 2.55
CA GLY A 186 -26.36 -4.59 1.36
C GLY A 186 -25.36 -4.79 0.21
N SER A 187 -24.07 -4.49 0.40
CA SER A 187 -23.04 -4.78 -0.60
C SER A 187 -22.73 -6.28 -0.69
N GLU A 188 -22.49 -6.77 -1.91
CA GLU A 188 -22.04 -8.14 -2.16
C GLU A 188 -20.53 -8.23 -1.96
N PRO A 189 -20.01 -9.03 -1.01
CA PRO A 189 -18.59 -9.05 -0.70
C PRO A 189 -17.69 -9.38 -1.89
N SER A 190 -18.11 -10.32 -2.74
CA SER A 190 -17.36 -10.72 -3.94
C SER A 190 -17.27 -9.64 -5.03
N HIS A 191 -18.09 -8.58 -4.91
CA HIS A 191 -18.09 -7.44 -5.81
C HIS A 191 -17.27 -6.26 -5.29
N ASN A 192 -16.85 -6.27 -4.02
CA ASN A 192 -16.15 -5.17 -3.38
C ASN A 192 -14.64 -5.22 -3.70
N LEU A 193 -14.30 -4.99 -4.96
CA LEU A 193 -12.92 -4.95 -5.45
C LEU A 193 -12.42 -3.51 -5.44
N THR A 194 -11.59 -3.17 -4.46
CA THR A 194 -11.19 -1.77 -4.23
C THR A 194 -9.80 -1.48 -4.74
N VAL A 195 -9.56 -0.21 -5.07
CA VAL A 195 -8.26 0.32 -5.47
C VAL A 195 -7.94 1.55 -4.62
N TRP A 196 -6.73 1.56 -4.07
CA TRP A 196 -6.06 2.73 -3.50
C TRP A 196 -4.95 3.14 -4.46
N GLY A 197 -5.23 4.10 -5.34
CA GLY A 197 -4.33 4.59 -6.37
C GLY A 197 -3.37 5.66 -5.85
N LYS A 198 -2.08 5.48 -6.11
CA LYS A 198 -0.99 6.42 -5.78
C LYS A 198 -1.01 6.95 -4.33
N PRO A 199 -1.13 6.10 -3.30
CA PRO A 199 -1.12 6.54 -1.91
C PRO A 199 0.25 7.14 -1.56
N THR A 200 0.28 8.43 -1.22
CA THR A 200 1.51 9.23 -1.11
C THR A 200 1.48 10.10 0.14
N LEU A 201 2.55 10.07 0.93
CA LEU A 201 2.85 10.97 2.03
C LEU A 201 3.59 12.20 1.50
N ARG A 202 3.28 13.39 2.02
CA ARG A 202 3.90 14.66 1.61
C ARG A 202 4.35 15.48 2.81
N THR A 203 5.44 16.23 2.67
CA THR A 203 5.94 17.15 3.72
C THR A 203 5.11 18.43 3.85
N GLU A 204 4.38 18.80 2.80
CA GLU A 204 3.48 19.97 2.72
C GLU A 204 2.10 19.63 2.15
#